data_AF-A0A7S4SY71-F1
#
_entry.id   AF-A0A7S4SY71-F1
#
_cell.length_a   1.000
_cell.length_b   1.000
_cell.length_c   1.000
_cell.angle_alpha   90.00
_cell.angle_beta   90.00
_cell.angle_gamma   90.00
#
_symmetry.space_group_name_H-M   'P 1'
#
loop_
_entity.id
_entity.type
_entity.pdbx_description
1 polymer ?
#
loop_
_entity_poly.entity_id
_entity_poly.type
_entity_poly.pdbx_seq_one_letter_code
_entity_poly.pdbx_strand_id
1 'polypeptide(L)'
;MPVFSRLGALALAAVAGSTNARVPVPRGLGCNVVVDRASCCMFTDARMDTPYGGQDCVPAKENVSFSTTGGADGPVCEPSCWASGRCGDGVNQSGRIGSCNASSDPWFLLGADRACRTDFDDRTVNGHGTVITLAGVSDAAQCRLTCARSSVCSGVEHSPGAKTCEIWTRPIGFTVEAPGYHCWGRAPRPAAGPSPPTPAPAVQPAPTPAPLPPGVVEQSGAQIPVGGDVRFYAVGTSNAAWQTWPDQLHVMLRQLGYSVGMEPLAVPGALTQPSKAQVCANAGAWGSLSTPRMGMIGWSSWGFAYDSKADCDAEGYRQIAGYPVSCTNAWACNPKWQGQYPSLNATALAVGVRNASFVVLSSWINDAKAARQAGPREVCYKDADIDALRSTNVTAANLKRLIRKIHAQNPHVKIVVLARYADTRQIVYPSERTLPLVRALNEAVKSKIQGEPNTYFADFDFPLNENMFQTLSKVHPNCRGDKVMATSVIEA
;
A
#
# COMPACT_ATOMS: atom_id res chain seq x y z
N MET A 1 4.52 -70.73 -25.54
CA MET A 1 5.73 -69.89 -25.41
C MET A 1 5.31 -68.58 -24.76
N PRO A 2 5.87 -68.21 -23.60
CA PRO A 2 5.29 -67.18 -22.74
C PRO A 2 5.81 -65.77 -23.05
N VAL A 3 4.94 -64.80 -22.77
CA VAL A 3 5.14 -63.36 -22.88
C VAL A 3 5.90 -62.87 -21.63
N PHE A 4 6.99 -62.13 -21.81
CA PHE A 4 7.76 -61.53 -20.72
C PHE A 4 7.04 -60.28 -20.16
N SER A 5 6.74 -60.32 -18.86
CA SER A 5 6.31 -59.17 -18.05
C SER A 5 7.49 -58.24 -17.74
N ARG A 6 7.32 -56.93 -18.00
CA ARG A 6 8.13 -55.85 -17.43
C ARG A 6 7.52 -55.43 -16.09
N LEU A 7 8.27 -55.57 -15.00
CA LEU A 7 8.00 -54.88 -13.74
C LEU A 7 8.86 -53.60 -13.72
N GLY A 8 8.20 -52.45 -13.92
CA GLY A 8 8.77 -51.14 -13.61
C GLY A 8 8.33 -50.73 -12.20
N ALA A 9 9.30 -50.47 -11.32
CA ALA A 9 9.05 -49.90 -10.01
C ALA A 9 8.59 -48.43 -10.17
N LEU A 10 7.36 -48.13 -9.77
CA LEU A 10 6.92 -46.75 -9.52
C LEU A 10 7.46 -46.30 -8.17
N ALA A 11 8.34 -45.30 -8.19
CA ALA A 11 8.65 -44.49 -7.01
C ALA A 11 7.42 -43.64 -6.65
N LEU A 12 6.92 -43.79 -5.41
CA LEU A 12 5.96 -42.83 -4.85
C LEU A 12 6.66 -41.46 -4.72
N ALA A 13 6.20 -40.48 -5.48
CA ALA A 13 6.51 -39.08 -5.22
C ALA A 13 5.76 -38.63 -3.94
N ALA A 14 6.50 -38.09 -2.98
CA ALA A 14 5.96 -37.47 -1.79
C ALA A 14 5.07 -36.27 -2.18
N VAL A 15 3.83 -36.27 -1.68
CA VAL A 15 2.88 -35.17 -1.85
C VAL A 15 3.40 -33.96 -1.09
N ALA A 16 3.59 -32.83 -1.81
CA ALA A 16 3.95 -31.55 -1.23
C ALA A 16 2.89 -31.10 -0.23
N GLY A 17 3.30 -30.89 1.02
CA GLY A 17 2.45 -30.46 2.12
C GLY A 17 1.81 -29.09 1.87
N SER A 18 0.58 -28.95 2.34
CA SER A 18 -0.22 -27.74 2.36
C SER A 18 0.61 -26.49 2.74
N THR A 19 0.71 -25.52 1.83
CA THR A 19 1.32 -24.22 2.10
C THR A 19 0.36 -23.40 2.95
N ASN A 20 0.49 -23.48 4.27
CA ASN A 20 -0.11 -22.48 5.14
C ASN A 20 0.34 -21.10 4.65
N ALA A 21 -0.61 -20.18 4.46
CA ALA A 21 -0.32 -18.82 4.01
C ALA A 21 0.56 -18.13 5.06
N ARG A 22 1.83 -17.90 4.72
CA ARG A 22 2.79 -17.18 5.55
C ARG A 22 2.42 -15.69 5.61
N VAL A 23 2.65 -15.06 6.75
CA VAL A 23 2.40 -13.64 6.98
C VAL A 23 3.73 -12.88 6.87
N PRO A 24 3.82 -11.72 6.22
CA PRO A 24 5.04 -10.93 6.28
C PRO A 24 5.41 -10.60 7.73
N VAL A 25 6.71 -10.65 8.08
CA VAL A 25 7.19 -10.01 9.32
C VAL A 25 6.81 -8.51 9.30
N PRO A 26 6.86 -7.80 10.44
CA PRO A 26 6.67 -6.34 10.46
C PRO A 26 7.35 -5.61 9.31
N ARG A 27 6.65 -4.63 8.72
CA ARG A 27 7.11 -3.90 7.51
C ARG A 27 8.53 -3.35 7.72
N GLY A 28 9.41 -3.61 6.77
CA GLY A 28 10.81 -3.15 6.81
C GLY A 28 11.73 -3.97 7.70
N LEU A 29 11.21 -4.98 8.42
CA LEU A 29 12.02 -5.94 9.16
C LEU A 29 12.29 -7.20 8.32
N GLY A 30 13.38 -7.89 8.67
CA GLY A 30 13.75 -9.15 8.07
C GLY A 30 13.34 -10.35 8.89
N CYS A 31 13.43 -11.55 8.30
CA CYS A 31 13.21 -12.80 9.03
C CYS A 31 14.07 -12.93 10.31
N ASN A 32 15.24 -12.29 10.34
CA ASN A 32 16.19 -12.30 11.46
C ASN A 32 15.66 -11.68 12.76
N VAL A 33 14.51 -10.98 12.74
CA VAL A 33 13.87 -10.47 13.95
C VAL A 33 13.01 -11.53 14.66
N VAL A 34 12.75 -12.67 13.99
CA VAL A 34 12.00 -13.78 14.56
C VAL A 34 12.95 -14.61 15.43
N VAL A 35 12.82 -14.44 16.75
CA VAL A 35 13.69 -15.07 17.74
C VAL A 35 13.26 -16.49 18.13
N ASP A 36 12.06 -16.91 17.74
CA ASP A 36 11.56 -18.27 17.97
C ASP A 36 11.63 -19.11 16.69
N ARG A 37 12.42 -20.20 16.73
CA ARG A 37 12.61 -21.12 15.60
C ARG A 37 11.29 -21.71 15.11
N ALA A 38 10.37 -22.03 16.03
CA ALA A 38 9.11 -22.66 15.65
C ALA A 38 8.21 -21.71 14.85
N SER A 39 8.19 -20.42 15.21
CA SER A 39 7.41 -19.39 14.52
C SER A 39 7.99 -18.96 13.17
N CYS A 40 9.29 -19.16 12.91
CA CYS A 40 9.98 -18.69 11.70
C CYS A 40 9.27 -19.10 10.40
N CYS A 41 8.78 -20.34 10.33
CA CYS A 41 8.10 -20.88 9.16
C CYS A 41 6.75 -20.26 8.84
N MET A 42 6.23 -19.40 9.72
CA MET A 42 4.98 -18.70 9.53
C MET A 42 5.16 -17.38 8.80
N PHE A 43 6.42 -16.95 8.58
CA PHE A 43 6.72 -15.64 8.06
C PHE A 43 7.31 -15.60 6.66
N THR A 44 7.16 -14.44 6.02
CA THR A 44 7.99 -13.99 4.89
C THR A 44 8.74 -12.71 5.25
N ASP A 45 9.88 -12.48 4.62
CA ASP A 45 10.68 -11.27 4.82
C ASP A 45 9.94 -10.03 4.29
N ALA A 46 9.92 -8.93 5.04
CA ALA A 46 9.17 -7.72 4.68
C ALA A 46 10.05 -6.56 4.20
N ARG A 47 11.35 -6.80 3.96
CA ARG A 47 12.29 -5.84 3.35
C ARG A 47 12.14 -5.85 1.84
N MET A 48 11.02 -5.32 1.34
CA MET A 48 10.65 -5.37 -0.09
C MET A 48 11.62 -4.63 -1.04
N ASP A 49 12.55 -3.85 -0.49
CA ASP A 49 13.61 -3.13 -1.20
C ASP A 49 14.93 -3.93 -1.30
N THR A 50 14.94 -5.18 -0.82
CA THR A 50 16.13 -6.04 -0.80
C THR A 50 15.95 -7.30 -1.66
N PRO A 51 17.04 -7.99 -2.03
CA PRO A 51 16.97 -9.24 -2.80
C PRO A 51 16.23 -10.39 -2.11
N TYR A 52 16.00 -10.31 -0.79
CA TYR A 52 15.29 -11.31 -0.01
C TYR A 52 13.85 -10.89 0.36
N GLY A 53 13.37 -9.71 -0.06
CA GLY A 53 12.00 -9.27 0.19
C GLY A 53 10.96 -10.27 -0.34
N GLY A 54 9.97 -10.59 0.49
CA GLY A 54 8.89 -11.54 0.19
C GLY A 54 9.30 -13.02 0.26
N GLN A 55 10.56 -13.34 0.57
CA GLN A 55 11.00 -14.73 0.68
C GLN A 55 10.49 -15.38 1.96
N ASP A 56 10.20 -16.68 1.87
CA ASP A 56 9.91 -17.52 3.02
C ASP A 56 11.03 -17.44 4.06
N CYS A 57 10.66 -17.20 5.32
CA CYS A 57 11.57 -17.32 6.43
C CYS A 57 11.84 -18.79 6.77
N VAL A 58 13.11 -19.18 6.98
CA VAL A 58 13.50 -20.54 7.32
C VAL A 58 14.24 -20.57 8.65
N PRO A 59 13.92 -21.53 9.54
CA PRO A 59 14.55 -21.61 10.84
C PRO A 59 15.95 -22.21 10.71
N ALA A 60 16.81 -21.92 11.68
CA ALA A 60 18.02 -22.68 11.92
C ALA A 60 17.66 -24.05 12.54
N LYS A 61 18.51 -25.07 12.39
CA LYS A 61 18.39 -26.33 13.13
C LYS A 61 18.43 -26.07 14.64
N GLU A 62 17.98 -27.07 15.39
CA GLU A 62 18.06 -27.03 16.85
C GLU A 62 19.50 -26.82 17.31
N ASN A 63 19.69 -25.97 18.31
CA ASN A 63 21.00 -25.61 18.89
C ASN A 63 22.02 -24.98 17.93
N VAL A 64 21.60 -24.51 16.75
CA VAL A 64 22.44 -23.70 15.86
C VAL A 64 21.76 -22.39 15.49
N SER A 65 22.55 -21.46 14.94
CA SER A 65 22.10 -20.16 14.42
C SER A 65 22.66 -19.93 13.01
N PHE A 66 22.17 -18.91 12.32
CA PHE A 66 22.72 -18.44 11.05
C PHE A 66 23.94 -17.50 11.19
N SER A 67 24.59 -17.47 12.37
CA SER A 67 25.80 -16.68 12.59
C SER A 67 26.98 -17.17 11.75
N THR A 68 27.61 -16.27 10.99
CA THR A 68 28.82 -16.58 10.21
C THR A 68 30.01 -16.99 11.07
N THR A 69 30.01 -16.69 12.38
CA THR A 69 31.09 -17.07 13.32
C THR A 69 30.85 -18.40 14.05
N GLY A 70 29.73 -19.09 13.79
CA GLY A 70 29.46 -20.44 14.32
C GLY A 70 29.00 -20.51 15.78
N GLY A 71 28.68 -19.37 16.41
CA GLY A 71 28.13 -19.31 17.76
C GLY A 71 26.61 -19.57 17.83
N ALA A 72 26.10 -19.92 19.02
CA ALA A 72 24.66 -20.07 19.28
C ALA A 72 23.91 -18.72 19.29
N ASP A 73 24.63 -17.60 19.44
CA ASP A 73 24.07 -16.26 19.67
C ASP A 73 23.61 -15.52 18.39
N GLY A 74 23.47 -16.22 17.27
CA GLY A 74 23.04 -15.64 15.99
C GLY A 74 21.53 -15.66 15.76
N PRO A 75 21.08 -15.05 14.65
CA PRO A 75 19.69 -15.17 14.21
C PRO A 75 19.30 -16.63 14.04
N VAL A 76 18.11 -16.99 14.53
CA VAL A 76 17.57 -18.35 14.43
C VAL A 76 16.60 -18.51 13.25
N CYS A 77 16.40 -17.42 12.49
CA CYS A 77 15.47 -17.33 11.38
C CYS A 77 16.07 -16.41 10.31
N GLU A 78 16.08 -16.81 9.04
CA GLU A 78 16.61 -16.00 7.94
C GLU A 78 15.76 -16.21 6.66
N PRO A 79 15.83 -15.31 5.67
CA PRO A 79 15.17 -15.53 4.38
C PRO A 79 15.76 -16.75 3.67
N SER A 80 14.90 -17.57 3.06
CA SER A 80 15.30 -18.82 2.44
C SER A 80 16.38 -18.65 1.38
N CYS A 81 16.34 -17.61 0.55
CA CYS A 81 17.37 -17.37 -0.45
C CYS A 81 18.71 -16.95 0.18
N TRP A 82 18.70 -16.21 1.28
CA TRP A 82 19.91 -15.77 1.98
C TRP A 82 20.55 -16.96 2.71
N ALA A 83 19.75 -17.72 3.46
CA ALA A 83 20.19 -18.92 4.16
C ALA A 83 20.76 -20.00 3.20
N SER A 84 20.27 -20.05 1.96
CA SER A 84 20.78 -20.96 0.92
C SER A 84 21.92 -20.38 0.07
N GLY A 85 22.35 -19.14 0.32
CA GLY A 85 23.39 -18.44 -0.45
C GLY A 85 23.02 -18.16 -1.91
N ARG A 86 21.72 -18.06 -2.21
CA ARG A 86 21.18 -17.75 -3.55
C ARG A 86 20.93 -16.26 -3.77
N CYS A 87 20.98 -15.45 -2.73
CA CYS A 87 20.76 -14.00 -2.78
C CYS A 87 21.55 -13.29 -1.67
N GLY A 88 21.73 -11.97 -1.83
CA GLY A 88 22.48 -11.14 -0.88
C GLY A 88 23.98 -11.46 -0.86
N ASP A 89 24.62 -11.18 0.27
CA ASP A 89 26.01 -11.53 0.60
C ASP A 89 26.14 -12.93 1.22
N GLY A 90 25.03 -13.64 1.37
CA GLY A 90 24.91 -14.86 2.17
C GLY A 90 25.84 -15.96 1.69
N VAL A 91 26.78 -16.36 2.54
CA VAL A 91 27.47 -17.65 2.43
C VAL A 91 26.40 -18.75 2.46
N ASN A 92 26.56 -19.80 1.65
CA ASN A 92 25.61 -20.91 1.66
C ASN A 92 25.57 -21.59 3.04
N GLN A 93 24.49 -21.36 3.79
CA GLN A 93 24.23 -21.95 5.11
C GLN A 93 23.13 -23.01 5.05
N SER A 94 22.87 -23.61 3.88
CA SER A 94 21.80 -24.61 3.70
C SER A 94 21.91 -25.79 4.68
N GLY A 95 23.12 -26.18 5.08
CA GLY A 95 23.36 -27.21 6.09
C GLY A 95 22.86 -26.85 7.51
N ARG A 96 22.53 -25.59 7.76
CA ARG A 96 21.98 -25.09 9.03
C ARG A 96 20.48 -24.86 8.99
N ILE A 97 19.83 -24.97 7.84
CA ILE A 97 18.38 -24.83 7.71
C ILE A 97 17.69 -26.00 8.44
N GLY A 98 16.82 -25.67 9.40
CA GLY A 98 15.94 -26.58 10.12
C GLY A 98 14.67 -26.90 9.33
N SER A 99 13.88 -27.86 9.82
CA SER A 99 12.59 -28.18 9.22
C SER A 99 11.48 -27.28 9.77
N CYS A 100 10.59 -26.89 8.86
CA CYS A 100 9.29 -26.35 9.22
C CYS A 100 8.35 -27.48 9.64
N ASN A 101 8.47 -27.94 10.88
CA ASN A 101 7.41 -28.74 11.47
C ASN A 101 6.22 -27.79 11.69
N ALA A 102 5.11 -28.04 11.00
CA ALA A 102 3.87 -27.30 11.24
C ALA A 102 3.46 -27.54 12.69
N SER A 103 3.79 -26.61 13.58
CA SER A 103 3.20 -26.58 14.90
C SER A 103 1.69 -26.54 14.71
N SER A 104 0.99 -27.46 15.37
CA SER A 104 -0.47 -27.46 15.39
C SER A 104 -1.04 -26.32 16.23
N ASP A 105 -0.20 -25.62 17.00
CA ASP A 105 -0.58 -24.40 17.69
C ASP A 105 -0.66 -23.22 16.69
N PRO A 106 -1.84 -22.61 16.47
CA PRO A 106 -1.97 -21.45 15.60
C PRO A 106 -1.38 -20.18 16.22
N TRP A 107 -0.85 -20.23 17.45
CA TRP A 107 -0.31 -19.09 18.17
C TRP A 107 1.21 -19.03 18.10
N PHE A 108 1.75 -17.82 17.95
CA PHE A 108 3.18 -17.58 18.00
C PHE A 108 3.49 -16.33 18.82
N LEU A 109 4.55 -16.39 19.62
CA LEU A 109 4.99 -15.27 20.44
C LEU A 109 5.79 -14.29 19.56
N LEU A 110 5.24 -13.10 19.36
CA LEU A 110 5.93 -11.99 18.69
C LEU A 110 6.94 -11.29 19.61
N GLY A 111 6.76 -11.39 20.92
CA GLY A 111 7.77 -11.02 21.91
C GLY A 111 7.27 -11.08 23.36
N ALA A 112 8.17 -11.51 24.26
CA ALA A 112 8.01 -11.33 25.70
C ALA A 112 8.52 -9.94 26.11
N ASP A 113 7.89 -9.34 27.10
CA ASP A 113 8.10 -7.94 27.50
C ASP A 113 7.90 -6.95 26.35
N ARG A 114 6.91 -7.24 25.50
CA ARG A 114 6.54 -6.41 24.36
C ARG A 114 5.03 -6.24 24.23
N ALA A 115 4.63 -5.01 23.91
CA ALA A 115 3.28 -4.68 23.52
C ALA A 115 3.15 -4.74 21.99
N CYS A 116 2.00 -5.21 21.50
CA CYS A 116 1.62 -5.31 20.10
C CYS A 116 1.24 -3.94 19.53
N ARG A 117 1.52 -3.71 18.24
CA ARG A 117 1.19 -2.48 17.51
C ARG A 117 0.72 -2.81 16.10
N THR A 118 -0.13 -1.97 15.51
CA THR A 118 -0.53 -2.16 14.10
C THR A 118 0.65 -1.95 13.15
N ASP A 119 1.55 -1.04 13.50
CA ASP A 119 2.71 -0.63 12.70
C ASP A 119 3.73 0.15 13.55
N PHE A 120 4.81 0.61 12.93
CA PHE A 120 5.89 1.33 13.59
C PHE A 120 5.48 2.68 14.18
N ASP A 121 4.49 3.36 13.59
CA ASP A 121 4.04 4.70 14.00
C ASP A 121 2.91 4.65 15.03
N ASP A 122 2.35 3.47 15.28
CA ASP A 122 1.37 3.23 16.32
C ASP A 122 1.99 3.47 17.71
N ARG A 123 1.65 4.63 18.26
CA ARG A 123 1.96 5.06 19.64
C ARG A 123 0.72 4.94 20.54
N THR A 124 -0.37 4.38 20.04
CA THR A 124 -1.61 4.25 20.78
C THR A 124 -1.60 3.00 21.65
N VAL A 125 -2.44 3.00 22.69
CA VAL A 125 -2.65 1.82 23.54
C VAL A 125 -3.77 0.92 23.01
N ASN A 126 -4.50 1.33 21.98
CA ASN A 126 -5.67 0.61 21.47
C ASN A 126 -5.53 0.21 20.00
N GLY A 127 -4.31 0.23 19.46
CA GLY A 127 -4.01 -0.14 18.08
C GLY A 127 -4.86 0.64 17.07
N HIS A 128 -5.01 1.96 17.24
CA HIS A 128 -5.90 2.81 16.43
C HIS A 128 -7.38 2.36 16.43
N GLY A 129 -7.86 1.81 17.55
CA GLY A 129 -9.23 1.32 17.69
C GLY A 129 -9.47 -0.08 17.14
N THR A 130 -8.40 -0.86 16.91
CA THR A 130 -8.48 -2.25 16.39
C THR A 130 -8.36 -3.31 17.48
N VAL A 131 -8.36 -2.86 18.73
CA VAL A 131 -8.21 -3.70 19.92
C VAL A 131 -9.53 -3.77 20.68
N ILE A 132 -9.90 -4.99 21.08
CA ILE A 132 -10.97 -5.25 22.04
C ILE A 132 -10.31 -5.61 23.38
N THR A 133 -10.41 -4.73 24.39
CA THR A 133 -9.79 -4.94 25.70
C THR A 133 -10.74 -5.70 26.64
N LEU A 134 -10.23 -6.74 27.27
CA LEU A 134 -10.87 -7.54 28.31
C LEU A 134 -10.13 -7.36 29.63
N ALA A 135 -10.84 -6.94 30.67
CA ALA A 135 -10.30 -6.79 32.02
C ALA A 135 -10.48 -8.08 32.84
N GLY A 136 -9.62 -8.26 33.85
CA GLY A 136 -9.67 -9.39 34.78
C GLY A 136 -9.09 -10.70 34.25
N VAL A 137 -8.44 -10.69 33.09
CA VAL A 137 -7.84 -11.89 32.47
C VAL A 137 -6.38 -12.01 32.92
N SER A 138 -6.11 -12.84 33.93
CA SER A 138 -4.74 -13.09 34.43
C SER A 138 -3.99 -14.18 33.68
N ASP A 139 -4.68 -14.97 32.85
CA ASP A 139 -4.10 -16.11 32.14
C ASP A 139 -4.05 -15.88 30.62
N ALA A 140 -2.85 -16.01 30.05
CA ALA A 140 -2.60 -15.88 28.62
C ALA A 140 -3.34 -16.96 27.81
N ALA A 141 -3.53 -18.17 28.36
CA ALA A 141 -4.26 -19.23 27.67
C ALA A 141 -5.75 -18.86 27.53
N GLN A 142 -6.37 -18.30 28.58
CA GLN A 142 -7.73 -17.75 28.50
C GLN A 142 -7.85 -16.61 27.46
N CYS A 143 -6.85 -15.72 27.39
CA CYS A 143 -6.83 -14.63 26.42
C CYS A 143 -6.81 -15.16 24.97
N ARG A 144 -5.89 -16.08 24.69
CA ARG A 144 -5.78 -16.77 23.39
C ARG A 144 -7.05 -17.56 23.06
N LEU A 145 -7.63 -18.29 24.01
CA LEU A 145 -8.88 -19.03 23.80
C LEU A 145 -10.03 -18.10 23.40
N THR A 146 -10.12 -16.93 24.04
CA THR A 146 -11.15 -15.93 23.73
C THR A 146 -10.99 -15.36 22.34
N CYS A 147 -9.77 -14.98 21.96
CA CYS A 147 -9.47 -14.59 20.59
C CYS A 147 -9.78 -15.72 19.58
N ALA A 148 -9.43 -16.97 19.89
CA ALA A 148 -9.60 -18.08 18.96
C ALA A 148 -11.07 -18.33 18.58
N ARG A 149 -12.01 -17.99 19.48
CA ARG A 149 -13.46 -18.03 19.27
C ARG A 149 -13.97 -16.87 18.41
N SER A 150 -13.21 -15.79 18.30
CA SER A 150 -13.53 -14.65 17.44
C SER A 150 -13.04 -14.89 16.01
N SER A 151 -13.91 -14.64 15.03
CA SER A 151 -13.60 -14.73 13.61
C SER A 151 -12.72 -13.59 13.10
N VAL A 152 -12.73 -12.44 13.79
CA VAL A 152 -11.94 -11.25 13.41
C VAL A 152 -10.58 -11.21 14.06
N CYS A 153 -10.26 -12.14 14.97
CA CYS A 153 -9.05 -12.03 15.76
C CYS A 153 -7.80 -12.48 15.00
N SER A 154 -6.79 -11.61 15.00
CA SER A 154 -5.46 -11.78 14.41
C SER A 154 -4.34 -12.01 15.44
N GLY A 155 -4.59 -11.77 16.72
CA GLY A 155 -3.59 -11.90 17.78
C GLY A 155 -4.06 -11.37 19.14
N VAL A 156 -3.21 -11.50 20.16
CA VAL A 156 -3.48 -10.99 21.50
C VAL A 156 -2.26 -10.30 22.12
N GLU A 157 -2.51 -9.27 22.92
CA GLU A 157 -1.57 -8.74 23.90
C GLU A 157 -2.09 -9.07 25.32
N HIS A 158 -1.25 -9.65 26.16
CA HIS A 158 -1.64 -10.02 27.54
C HIS A 158 -0.66 -9.43 28.54
N SER A 159 -1.20 -8.87 29.63
CA SER A 159 -0.42 -8.52 30.81
C SER A 159 -0.98 -9.23 32.04
N PRO A 160 -0.26 -10.22 32.60
CA PRO A 160 -0.71 -10.90 33.82
C PRO A 160 -0.77 -9.95 35.02
N GLY A 161 0.16 -8.98 35.10
CA GLY A 161 0.22 -8.00 36.18
C GLY A 161 -0.96 -7.01 36.15
N ALA A 162 -1.30 -6.50 34.96
CA ALA A 162 -2.47 -5.63 34.79
C ALA A 162 -3.80 -6.39 34.72
N LYS A 163 -3.75 -7.72 34.57
CA LYS A 163 -4.91 -8.60 34.31
C LYS A 163 -5.70 -8.13 33.09
N THR A 164 -5.01 -7.70 32.04
CA THR A 164 -5.58 -7.21 30.79
C THR A 164 -5.28 -8.17 29.65
N CYS A 165 -6.28 -8.37 28.78
CA CYS A 165 -6.17 -9.11 27.55
C CYS A 165 -6.72 -8.24 26.40
N GLU A 166 -5.89 -7.95 25.43
CA GLU A 166 -6.23 -7.15 24.26
C GLU A 166 -6.33 -8.06 23.04
N ILE A 167 -7.52 -8.16 22.47
CA ILE A 167 -7.80 -8.95 21.27
C ILE A 167 -7.64 -8.06 20.05
N TRP A 168 -6.67 -8.37 19.20
CA TRP A 168 -6.39 -7.63 17.99
C TRP A 168 -7.31 -8.09 16.86
N THR A 169 -8.00 -7.16 16.19
CA THR A 169 -8.87 -7.45 15.05
C THR A 169 -8.23 -7.16 13.70
N ARG A 170 -6.99 -6.67 13.71
CA ARG A 170 -6.14 -6.45 12.52
C ARG A 170 -4.77 -7.09 12.75
N PRO A 171 -4.09 -7.56 11.69
CA PRO A 171 -2.75 -8.14 11.84
C PRO A 171 -1.83 -7.23 12.66
N ILE A 172 -1.18 -7.82 13.67
CA ILE A 172 -0.17 -7.12 14.45
C ILE A 172 1.03 -6.93 13.53
N GLY A 173 1.37 -5.68 13.25
CA GLY A 173 2.42 -5.32 12.30
C GLY A 173 3.69 -4.81 12.96
N PHE A 174 3.73 -4.63 14.29
CA PHE A 174 4.92 -4.23 15.02
C PHE A 174 4.80 -4.58 16.52
N THR A 175 5.92 -4.50 17.25
CA THR A 175 5.92 -4.62 18.72
C THR A 175 6.88 -3.61 19.34
N VAL A 176 6.55 -3.10 20.53
CA VAL A 176 7.39 -2.16 21.29
C VAL A 176 7.73 -2.74 22.65
N GLU A 177 8.87 -2.35 23.22
CA GLU A 177 9.25 -2.78 24.57
C GLU A 177 8.21 -2.31 25.58
N ALA A 178 7.71 -3.27 26.37
CA ALA A 178 6.73 -3.04 27.41
C ALA A 178 6.89 -4.16 28.46
N PRO A 179 7.68 -3.94 29.53
CA PRO A 179 7.89 -4.94 30.57
C PRO A 179 6.57 -5.46 31.15
N GLY A 180 6.44 -6.78 31.26
CA GLY A 180 5.25 -7.46 31.77
C GLY A 180 4.12 -7.66 30.74
N TYR A 181 4.35 -7.35 29.46
CA TYR A 181 3.44 -7.62 28.36
C TYR A 181 3.95 -8.73 27.46
N HIS A 182 3.04 -9.48 26.88
CA HIS A 182 3.36 -10.52 25.92
C HIS A 182 2.49 -10.32 24.68
N CYS A 183 3.12 -10.28 23.52
CA CYS A 183 2.45 -10.10 22.25
C CYS A 183 2.44 -11.43 21.48
N TRP A 184 1.28 -11.95 21.12
CA TRP A 184 1.13 -13.14 20.27
C TRP A 184 0.36 -12.81 19.00
N GLY A 185 0.88 -13.28 17.87
CA GLY A 185 0.11 -13.35 16.64
C GLY A 185 -0.61 -14.68 16.52
N ARG A 186 -1.69 -14.69 15.75
CA ARG A 186 -2.44 -15.88 15.36
C ARG A 186 -2.24 -16.12 13.88
N ALA A 187 -1.85 -17.33 13.52
CA ALA A 187 -1.78 -17.77 12.13
C ALA A 187 -3.13 -17.54 11.45
N PRO A 188 -3.16 -17.05 10.19
CA PRO A 188 -4.38 -17.01 9.42
C PRO A 188 -5.02 -18.39 9.47
N ARG A 189 -6.31 -18.44 9.80
CA ARG A 189 -7.05 -19.69 9.67
C ARG A 189 -6.84 -20.14 8.22
N PRO A 190 -6.40 -21.39 7.96
CA PRO A 190 -6.37 -21.90 6.61
C PRO A 190 -7.72 -21.56 6.01
N ALA A 191 -7.74 -20.78 4.93
CA ALA A 191 -8.99 -20.49 4.24
C ALA A 191 -9.64 -21.85 4.05
N ALA A 192 -10.84 -22.05 4.62
CA ALA A 192 -11.50 -23.34 4.57
C ALA A 192 -11.36 -23.81 3.13
N GLY A 193 -10.63 -24.91 2.93
CA GLY A 193 -10.32 -25.39 1.60
C GLY A 193 -11.62 -25.41 0.80
N PRO A 194 -11.60 -25.13 -0.52
CA PRO A 194 -12.81 -25.09 -1.31
C PRO A 194 -13.62 -26.34 -0.96
N SER A 195 -14.82 -26.14 -0.39
CA SER A 195 -15.72 -27.24 -0.10
C SER A 195 -15.78 -28.13 -1.34
N PRO A 196 -15.78 -29.47 -1.20
CA PRO A 196 -15.91 -30.37 -2.35
C PRO A 196 -17.01 -29.81 -3.26
N PRO A 197 -16.75 -29.71 -4.58
CA PRO A 197 -17.57 -28.92 -5.48
C PRO A 197 -19.02 -29.37 -5.32
N THR A 198 -19.81 -28.53 -4.65
CA THR A 198 -21.25 -28.55 -4.82
C THR A 198 -21.46 -28.49 -6.32
N PRO A 199 -22.24 -29.42 -6.94
CA PRO A 199 -22.52 -29.35 -8.37
C PRO A 199 -22.88 -27.91 -8.70
N ALA A 200 -22.16 -27.34 -9.67
CA ALA A 200 -22.17 -25.92 -9.96
C ALA A 200 -23.62 -25.43 -9.86
N PRO A 201 -23.93 -24.53 -8.91
CA PRO A 201 -25.23 -23.89 -8.88
C PRO A 201 -25.43 -23.36 -10.29
N ALA A 202 -26.52 -23.76 -10.95
CA ALA A 202 -26.90 -23.20 -12.23
C ALA A 202 -26.67 -21.69 -12.13
N VAL A 203 -25.82 -21.14 -13.02
CA VAL A 203 -25.35 -19.75 -13.01
C VAL A 203 -26.53 -18.89 -12.58
N GLN A 204 -26.54 -18.48 -11.31
CA GLN A 204 -27.61 -17.62 -10.84
C GLN A 204 -27.46 -16.36 -11.70
N PRO A 205 -28.53 -15.92 -12.40
CA PRO A 205 -28.46 -14.71 -13.17
C PRO A 205 -27.86 -13.62 -12.27
N ALA A 206 -26.84 -12.92 -12.79
CA ALA A 206 -26.19 -11.85 -12.05
C ALA A 206 -27.28 -11.00 -11.39
N PRO A 207 -27.18 -10.71 -10.08
CA PRO A 207 -28.23 -9.98 -9.38
C PRO A 207 -28.56 -8.73 -10.18
N THR A 208 -29.86 -8.52 -10.44
CA THR A 208 -30.33 -7.35 -11.18
C THR A 208 -29.67 -6.11 -10.56
N PRO A 209 -28.97 -5.28 -11.37
CA PRO A 209 -28.29 -4.10 -10.85
C PRO A 209 -29.25 -3.28 -10.00
N ALA A 210 -28.76 -2.79 -8.85
CA ALA A 210 -29.53 -1.85 -8.06
C ALA A 210 -29.96 -0.68 -8.97
N PRO A 211 -31.19 -0.15 -8.83
CA PRO A 211 -31.63 1.00 -9.59
C PRO A 211 -30.62 2.15 -9.42
N LEU A 212 -30.24 2.78 -10.53
CA LEU A 212 -29.38 3.96 -10.49
C LEU A 212 -30.02 5.06 -9.62
N PRO A 213 -29.21 5.91 -8.95
CA PRO A 213 -29.73 7.05 -8.23
C PRO A 213 -30.65 7.92 -9.12
N PRO A 214 -31.73 8.51 -8.58
CA PRO A 214 -32.62 9.37 -9.36
C PRO A 214 -31.85 10.46 -10.12
N GLY A 215 -32.12 10.58 -11.42
CA GLY A 215 -31.45 11.56 -12.30
C GLY A 215 -30.13 11.07 -12.91
N VAL A 216 -29.63 9.90 -12.53
CA VAL A 216 -28.48 9.26 -13.18
C VAL A 216 -28.98 8.30 -14.25
N VAL A 217 -28.51 8.48 -15.49
CA VAL A 217 -28.81 7.61 -16.62
C VAL A 217 -27.51 7.05 -17.19
N GLU A 218 -27.52 5.78 -17.57
CA GLU A 218 -26.39 5.18 -18.29
C GLU A 218 -26.23 5.86 -19.65
N GLN A 219 -25.00 6.27 -19.98
CA GLN A 219 -24.70 6.84 -21.27
C GLN A 219 -24.71 5.75 -22.35
N SER A 220 -25.43 6.00 -23.45
CA SER A 220 -25.42 5.09 -24.60
C SER A 220 -23.99 4.86 -25.11
N GLY A 221 -23.60 3.60 -25.25
CA GLY A 221 -22.25 3.21 -25.67
C GLY A 221 -21.16 3.33 -24.59
N ALA A 222 -21.55 3.40 -23.31
CA ALA A 222 -20.60 3.34 -22.20
C ALA A 222 -19.65 2.13 -22.35
N GLN A 223 -18.35 2.38 -22.26
CA GLN A 223 -17.33 1.32 -22.40
C GLN A 223 -17.36 0.33 -21.23
N ILE A 224 -17.83 0.79 -20.07
CA ILE A 224 -18.09 -0.03 -18.90
C ILE A 224 -19.58 0.14 -18.63
N PRO A 225 -20.40 -0.88 -18.89
CA PRO A 225 -21.82 -0.77 -18.63
C PRO A 225 -22.08 -0.70 -17.12
N VAL A 226 -23.22 -0.15 -16.74
CA VAL A 226 -23.70 -0.21 -15.35
C VAL A 226 -23.79 -1.67 -14.90
N GLY A 227 -23.34 -1.97 -13.68
CA GLY A 227 -23.18 -3.35 -13.22
C GLY A 227 -21.84 -3.99 -13.60
N GLY A 228 -21.07 -3.37 -14.49
CA GLY A 228 -19.78 -3.86 -14.95
C GLY A 228 -18.69 -3.83 -13.87
N ASP A 229 -17.62 -4.58 -14.13
CA ASP A 229 -16.43 -4.58 -13.30
C ASP A 229 -15.56 -3.34 -13.58
N VAL A 230 -15.28 -2.58 -12.53
CA VAL A 230 -14.38 -1.43 -12.52
C VAL A 230 -13.17 -1.76 -11.66
N ARG A 231 -11.98 -1.63 -12.23
CA ARG A 231 -10.72 -1.66 -11.48
C ARG A 231 -10.09 -0.29 -11.58
N PHE A 232 -9.81 0.34 -10.45
CA PHE A 232 -9.11 1.62 -10.45
C PHE A 232 -7.95 1.67 -9.48
N TYR A 233 -6.98 2.50 -9.80
CA TYR A 233 -5.82 2.78 -8.96
C TYR A 233 -5.62 4.28 -8.82
N ALA A 234 -5.41 4.75 -7.60
CA ALA A 234 -4.98 6.13 -7.34
C ALA A 234 -3.45 6.19 -7.25
N VAL A 235 -2.81 7.02 -8.07
CA VAL A 235 -1.35 7.27 -8.02
C VAL A 235 -1.13 8.74 -7.72
N GLY A 236 -0.60 9.02 -6.54
CA GLY A 236 -0.50 10.39 -6.05
C GLY A 236 0.52 10.59 -4.96
N THR A 237 0.52 11.81 -4.44
CA THR A 237 1.45 12.24 -3.40
C THR A 237 0.86 11.98 -2.00
N SER A 238 1.09 12.88 -1.04
CA SER A 238 0.42 12.86 0.25
C SER A 238 -1.11 12.93 0.13
N ASN A 239 -1.64 13.52 -0.95
CA ASN A 239 -3.08 13.57 -1.19
C ASN A 239 -3.69 12.17 -1.46
N ALA A 240 -2.94 11.23 -2.03
CA ALA A 240 -3.39 9.84 -2.16
C ALA A 240 -3.13 9.06 -0.86
N ALA A 241 -2.01 9.33 -0.19
CA ALA A 241 -1.62 8.60 1.04
C ALA A 241 -2.46 8.96 2.27
N TRP A 242 -2.86 10.23 2.43
CA TRP A 242 -3.42 10.77 3.67
C TRP A 242 -4.87 11.25 3.56
N GLN A 243 -5.54 10.95 2.45
CA GLN A 243 -6.92 11.38 2.24
C GLN A 243 -7.82 10.22 1.84
N THR A 244 -9.12 10.45 1.99
CA THR A 244 -10.18 9.47 1.79
C THR A 244 -10.83 9.54 0.41
N TRP A 245 -10.43 10.48 -0.46
CA TRP A 245 -11.05 10.61 -1.77
C TRP A 245 -11.01 9.32 -2.62
N PRO A 246 -9.97 8.45 -2.57
CA PRO A 246 -10.02 7.17 -3.28
C PRO A 246 -11.10 6.25 -2.71
N ASP A 247 -11.26 6.22 -1.38
CA ASP A 247 -12.27 5.40 -0.70
C ASP A 247 -13.69 5.91 -0.98
N GLN A 248 -13.85 7.22 -1.02
CA GLN A 248 -15.12 7.85 -1.40
C GLN A 248 -15.46 7.55 -2.86
N LEU A 249 -14.48 7.65 -3.77
CA LEU A 249 -14.66 7.25 -5.18
C LEU A 249 -15.08 5.79 -5.29
N HIS A 250 -14.44 4.89 -4.55
CA HIS A 250 -14.81 3.47 -4.51
C HIS A 250 -16.27 3.28 -4.06
N VAL A 251 -16.70 3.92 -2.97
CA VAL A 251 -18.11 3.84 -2.53
C VAL A 251 -19.05 4.39 -3.59
N MET A 252 -18.73 5.53 -4.18
CA MET A 252 -19.58 6.14 -5.20
C MET A 252 -19.73 5.22 -6.42
N LEU A 253 -18.65 4.58 -6.89
CA LEU A 253 -18.72 3.59 -7.97
C LEU A 253 -19.64 2.42 -7.60
N ARG A 254 -19.55 1.90 -6.37
CA ARG A 254 -20.47 0.85 -5.89
C ARG A 254 -21.92 1.33 -5.84
N GLN A 255 -22.15 2.57 -5.43
CA GLN A 255 -23.50 3.18 -5.41
C GLN A 255 -24.08 3.38 -6.81
N LEU A 256 -23.22 3.59 -7.80
CA LEU A 256 -23.60 3.61 -9.22
C LEU A 256 -23.80 2.20 -9.81
N GLY A 257 -23.71 1.15 -8.99
CA GLY A 257 -23.95 -0.23 -9.39
C GLY A 257 -22.73 -0.97 -9.93
N TYR A 258 -21.54 -0.36 -9.98
CA TYR A 258 -20.34 -1.04 -10.45
C TYR A 258 -19.81 -2.05 -9.42
N SER A 259 -19.31 -3.18 -9.92
CA SER A 259 -18.49 -4.11 -9.15
C SER A 259 -17.06 -3.57 -9.12
N VAL A 260 -16.57 -3.14 -7.96
CA VAL A 260 -15.24 -2.52 -7.87
C VAL A 260 -14.21 -3.56 -7.40
N GLY A 261 -13.34 -3.97 -8.33
CA GLY A 261 -12.27 -4.94 -8.10
C GLY A 261 -11.09 -4.34 -7.31
N MET A 262 -10.49 -5.14 -6.43
CA MET A 262 -9.55 -4.70 -5.39
C MET A 262 -8.22 -5.47 -5.43
N GLU A 263 -7.69 -5.75 -6.62
CA GLU A 263 -6.40 -6.44 -6.73
C GLU A 263 -5.28 -5.54 -6.15
N PRO A 264 -4.58 -5.99 -5.09
CA PRO A 264 -3.49 -5.21 -4.51
C PRO A 264 -2.42 -4.92 -5.55
N LEU A 265 -1.90 -3.69 -5.55
CA LEU A 265 -0.71 -3.35 -6.31
C LEU A 265 0.48 -4.12 -5.75
N ALA A 266 1.07 -5.01 -6.56
CA ALA A 266 2.35 -5.63 -6.28
C ALA A 266 3.52 -4.64 -6.55
N VAL A 267 3.40 -3.42 -6.03
CA VAL A 267 4.38 -2.34 -6.20
C VAL A 267 4.84 -1.87 -4.81
N PRO A 268 6.15 -1.79 -4.54
CA PRO A 268 6.66 -1.31 -3.25
C PRO A 268 6.06 0.05 -2.87
N GLY A 269 5.63 0.17 -1.61
CA GLY A 269 4.97 1.38 -1.10
C GLY A 269 3.47 1.49 -1.41
N ALA A 270 2.88 0.50 -2.09
CA ALA A 270 1.43 0.46 -2.27
C ALA A 270 0.70 0.43 -0.91
N LEU A 271 -0.42 1.14 -0.87
CA LEU A 271 -1.32 1.24 0.26
C LEU A 271 -2.70 0.76 -0.19
N THR A 272 -3.47 0.23 0.75
CA THR A 272 -4.89 -0.11 0.54
C THR A 272 -5.82 0.73 1.40
N GLN A 273 -5.26 1.60 2.23
CA GLN A 273 -5.94 2.50 3.15
C GLN A 273 -5.13 3.79 3.26
N PRO A 274 -5.77 4.92 3.61
CA PRO A 274 -5.01 6.10 3.97
C PRO A 274 -4.23 5.85 5.28
N SER A 275 -3.00 6.35 5.37
CA SER A 275 -2.17 6.20 6.57
C SER A 275 -2.41 7.27 7.64
N LYS A 276 -2.99 8.42 7.27
CA LYS A 276 -3.22 9.55 8.19
C LYS A 276 -4.45 10.39 7.84
N ALA A 277 -5.53 9.75 7.41
CA ALA A 277 -6.77 10.45 7.09
C ALA A 277 -7.64 10.70 8.33
N GLN A 278 -8.43 11.78 8.27
CA GLN A 278 -9.51 12.00 9.23
C GLN A 278 -10.66 11.02 9.03
N VAL A 279 -11.39 10.73 10.10
CA VAL A 279 -12.59 9.87 10.05
C VAL A 279 -13.78 10.71 9.58
N CYS A 280 -14.40 10.33 8.47
CA CYS A 280 -15.62 10.99 7.97
C CYS A 280 -16.87 10.49 8.68
N ALA A 281 -17.93 11.30 8.70
CA ALA A 281 -19.23 10.88 9.24
C ALA A 281 -19.77 9.62 8.55
N ASN A 282 -19.46 9.42 7.27
CA ASN A 282 -19.81 8.23 6.49
C ASN A 282 -18.69 7.17 6.46
N ALA A 283 -17.70 7.23 7.36
CA ALA A 283 -16.59 6.28 7.37
C ALA A 283 -17.02 4.83 7.52
N GLY A 284 -18.16 4.56 8.16
CA GLY A 284 -18.73 3.21 8.23
C GLY A 284 -18.99 2.58 6.85
N ALA A 285 -19.21 3.39 5.80
CA ALA A 285 -19.44 2.89 4.44
C ALA A 285 -18.16 2.46 3.70
N TRP A 286 -16.99 2.94 4.14
CA TRP A 286 -15.72 2.69 3.44
C TRP A 286 -14.56 2.24 4.32
N GLY A 287 -14.67 2.28 5.64
CA GLY A 287 -13.58 1.94 6.55
C GLY A 287 -13.08 0.50 6.44
N SER A 288 -13.90 -0.40 5.85
CA SER A 288 -13.52 -1.78 5.53
C SER A 288 -13.02 -1.96 4.09
N LEU A 289 -13.07 -0.94 3.23
CA LEU A 289 -12.74 -1.06 1.81
C LEU A 289 -11.23 -0.96 1.58
N SER A 290 -10.65 -2.01 1.02
CA SER A 290 -9.21 -2.08 0.73
C SER A 290 -8.85 -1.37 -0.60
N THR A 291 -9.03 -0.06 -0.70
CA THR A 291 -8.87 0.69 -1.96
C THR A 291 -7.40 0.88 -2.38
N PRO A 292 -6.94 0.24 -3.49
CA PRO A 292 -5.56 0.30 -3.97
C PRO A 292 -5.12 1.72 -4.31
N ARG A 293 -3.98 2.13 -3.75
CA ARG A 293 -3.35 3.41 -4.07
C ARG A 293 -1.84 3.36 -3.93
N MET A 294 -1.16 4.20 -4.68
CA MET A 294 0.24 4.55 -4.51
C MET A 294 0.31 5.99 -3.99
N GLY A 295 0.78 6.16 -2.77
CA GLY A 295 0.83 7.47 -2.10
C GLY A 295 2.22 7.77 -1.59
N MET A 296 2.98 8.60 -2.30
CA MET A 296 4.33 9.00 -1.85
C MET A 296 4.31 10.40 -1.25
N ILE A 297 4.47 10.47 0.06
CA ILE A 297 4.30 11.71 0.83
C ILE A 297 5.38 12.71 0.43
N GLY A 298 4.93 13.89 0.00
CA GLY A 298 5.79 15.01 -0.34
C GLY A 298 6.59 14.86 -1.65
N TRP A 299 6.37 13.78 -2.40
CA TRP A 299 6.96 13.63 -3.72
C TRP A 299 6.32 14.59 -4.72
N SER A 300 7.05 14.89 -5.78
CA SER A 300 6.58 15.62 -6.96
C SER A 300 6.44 14.66 -8.15
N SER A 301 5.91 15.15 -9.27
CA SER A 301 5.60 14.31 -10.45
C SER A 301 6.79 13.52 -10.99
N TRP A 302 8.01 14.07 -10.95
CA TRP A 302 9.22 13.38 -11.41
C TRP A 302 9.56 12.15 -10.56
N GLY A 303 9.08 12.06 -9.32
CA GLY A 303 9.27 10.87 -8.50
C GLY A 303 8.55 9.64 -9.05
N PHE A 304 7.50 9.83 -9.85
CA PHE A 304 6.68 8.76 -10.41
C PHE A 304 7.01 8.45 -11.87
N ALA A 305 7.71 9.34 -12.55
CA ALA A 305 7.85 9.31 -14.01
C ALA A 305 9.06 8.50 -14.51
N TYR A 306 10.01 8.16 -13.65
CA TYR A 306 11.28 7.55 -14.04
C TYR A 306 11.52 6.21 -13.35
N ASP A 307 12.30 5.35 -14.02
CA ASP A 307 12.59 3.99 -13.52
C ASP A 307 13.74 3.96 -12.53
N SER A 308 14.65 4.94 -12.61
CA SER A 308 15.88 4.99 -11.83
C SER A 308 16.48 6.40 -11.79
N LYS A 309 17.65 6.51 -11.15
CA LYS A 309 18.52 7.69 -11.16
C LYS A 309 19.65 7.61 -12.20
N ALA A 310 19.58 6.68 -13.15
CA ALA A 310 20.67 6.44 -14.09
C ALA A 310 20.89 7.59 -15.10
N ASP A 311 19.86 8.38 -15.37
CA ASP A 311 19.88 9.57 -16.23
C ASP A 311 20.17 10.88 -15.46
N CYS A 312 20.60 10.78 -14.21
CA CYS A 312 21.05 11.91 -13.42
C CYS A 312 22.51 12.22 -13.70
N ASP A 313 22.85 13.51 -13.71
CA ASP A 313 24.24 13.96 -13.69
C ASP A 313 24.92 13.64 -12.35
N ALA A 314 26.21 13.94 -12.26
CA ALA A 314 27.03 13.71 -11.07
C ALA A 314 26.54 14.49 -9.84
N GLU A 315 25.76 15.56 -10.03
CA GLU A 315 25.18 16.36 -8.96
C GLU A 315 23.78 15.88 -8.56
N GLY A 316 23.25 14.84 -9.21
CA GLY A 316 21.95 14.27 -8.92
C GLY A 316 20.78 15.03 -9.54
N TYR A 317 20.98 15.70 -10.67
CA TYR A 317 19.94 16.39 -11.43
C TYR A 317 19.76 15.78 -12.82
N ARG A 318 18.57 15.95 -13.40
CA ARG A 318 18.27 15.57 -14.79
C ARG A 318 17.57 16.71 -15.52
N GLN A 319 17.68 16.75 -16.83
CA GLN A 319 16.98 17.75 -17.65
C GLN A 319 15.53 17.34 -17.91
N ILE A 320 14.58 18.18 -17.48
CA ILE A 320 13.15 17.98 -17.73
C ILE A 320 12.58 19.28 -18.29
N ALA A 321 12.09 19.24 -19.53
CA ALA A 321 11.53 20.41 -20.21
C ALA A 321 12.45 21.66 -20.18
N GLY A 322 13.76 21.45 -20.28
CA GLY A 322 14.77 22.53 -20.28
C GLY A 322 15.21 23.01 -18.89
N TYR A 323 14.73 22.39 -17.81
CA TYR A 323 15.14 22.72 -16.44
C TYR A 323 15.94 21.59 -15.81
N PRO A 324 17.00 21.89 -15.03
CA PRO A 324 17.60 20.92 -14.13
C PRO A 324 16.59 20.60 -13.01
N VAL A 325 16.28 19.32 -12.81
CA VAL A 325 15.34 18.85 -11.78
C VAL A 325 16.02 17.76 -10.96
N SER A 326 15.94 17.89 -9.64
CA SER A 326 16.54 16.94 -8.71
C SER A 326 16.00 15.53 -8.91
N CYS A 327 16.91 14.56 -8.91
CA CYS A 327 16.58 13.14 -8.89
C CYS A 327 16.19 12.63 -7.50
N THR A 328 16.16 13.52 -6.50
CA THR A 328 15.70 13.19 -5.16
C THR A 328 14.18 13.19 -5.11
N ASN A 329 13.62 12.02 -4.84
CA ASN A 329 12.19 11.82 -4.68
C ASN A 329 11.84 11.95 -3.21
N ALA A 330 11.66 13.18 -2.73
CA ALA A 330 11.32 13.45 -1.34
C ALA A 330 10.70 14.83 -1.15
N TRP A 331 10.16 15.10 0.05
CA TRP A 331 9.62 16.41 0.38
C TRP A 331 10.65 17.51 0.15
N ALA A 332 10.29 18.47 -0.71
CA ALA A 332 11.15 19.60 -1.07
C ALA A 332 12.53 19.18 -1.59
N CYS A 333 12.65 17.98 -2.17
CA CYS A 333 13.91 17.38 -2.60
C CYS A 333 14.97 17.31 -1.49
N ASN A 334 14.56 17.40 -0.23
CA ASN A 334 15.50 17.56 0.88
C ASN A 334 16.23 16.23 1.15
N PRO A 335 17.58 16.22 1.16
CA PRO A 335 18.37 15.02 1.38
C PRO A 335 18.04 14.27 2.68
N LYS A 336 17.56 14.96 3.73
CA LYS A 336 17.19 14.31 4.99
C LYS A 336 16.07 13.27 4.86
N TRP A 337 15.29 13.36 3.79
CA TRP A 337 14.20 12.45 3.47
C TRP A 337 14.61 11.41 2.42
N GLN A 338 15.86 11.43 1.93
CA GLN A 338 16.37 10.40 1.01
C GLN A 338 16.39 9.04 1.70
N GLY A 339 15.99 8.00 0.98
CA GLY A 339 15.96 6.61 1.48
C GLY A 339 14.78 6.27 2.40
N GLN A 340 13.98 7.25 2.83
CA GLN A 340 12.80 6.97 3.67
C GLN A 340 11.65 6.32 2.89
N TYR A 341 11.63 6.47 1.57
CA TYR A 341 10.64 5.85 0.69
C TYR A 341 11.37 4.95 -0.30
N PRO A 342 10.83 3.75 -0.59
CA PRO A 342 11.39 2.89 -1.61
C PRO A 342 11.40 3.64 -2.95
N SER A 343 12.42 3.39 -3.77
CA SER A 343 12.42 3.89 -5.14
C SER A 343 11.21 3.31 -5.87
N LEU A 344 10.39 4.19 -6.46
CA LEU A 344 9.29 3.78 -7.31
C LEU A 344 9.81 3.69 -8.74
N ASN A 345 9.77 2.49 -9.31
CA ASN A 345 10.08 2.28 -10.71
C ASN A 345 8.80 2.52 -11.55
N ALA A 346 8.82 3.52 -12.43
CA ALA A 346 7.66 3.89 -13.25
C ALA A 346 7.15 2.73 -14.12
N THR A 347 8.03 1.87 -14.62
CA THR A 347 7.67 0.66 -15.38
C THR A 347 6.99 -0.37 -14.47
N ALA A 348 7.52 -0.62 -13.27
CA ALA A 348 6.87 -1.51 -12.30
C ALA A 348 5.48 -1.00 -11.91
N LEU A 349 5.32 0.32 -11.74
CA LEU A 349 4.02 0.96 -11.52
C LEU A 349 3.08 0.71 -12.70
N ALA A 350 3.53 0.97 -13.94
CA ALA A 350 2.74 0.75 -15.15
C ALA A 350 2.30 -0.72 -15.30
N VAL A 351 3.21 -1.66 -15.05
CA VAL A 351 2.94 -3.11 -15.04
C VAL A 351 1.90 -3.44 -13.96
N GLY A 352 1.98 -2.82 -12.79
CA GLY A 352 1.05 -3.02 -11.68
C GLY A 352 -0.37 -2.54 -11.96
N VAL A 353 -0.54 -1.51 -12.81
CA VAL A 353 -1.87 -0.95 -13.15
C VAL A 353 -2.39 -1.38 -14.52
N ARG A 354 -1.72 -2.29 -15.23
CA ARG A 354 -2.07 -2.66 -16.62
C ARG A 354 -3.47 -3.25 -16.78
N ASN A 355 -4.03 -3.82 -15.72
CA ASN A 355 -5.37 -4.43 -15.70
C ASN A 355 -6.46 -3.46 -15.21
N ALA A 356 -6.13 -2.18 -15.00
CA ALA A 356 -7.07 -1.17 -14.56
C ALA A 356 -8.07 -0.82 -15.67
N SER A 357 -9.31 -0.54 -15.28
CA SER A 357 -10.27 0.19 -16.11
C SER A 357 -9.83 1.65 -16.24
N PHE A 358 -9.40 2.25 -15.13
CA PHE A 358 -8.81 3.59 -15.13
C PHE A 358 -7.79 3.82 -14.00
N VAL A 359 -6.92 4.81 -14.19
CA VAL A 359 -5.92 5.23 -13.20
C VAL A 359 -6.07 6.72 -12.96
N VAL A 360 -6.16 7.11 -11.69
CA VAL A 360 -6.25 8.52 -11.29
C VAL A 360 -4.86 9.02 -10.92
N LEU A 361 -4.35 10.00 -11.63
CA LEU A 361 -3.04 10.62 -11.38
C LEU A 361 -3.22 11.93 -10.62
N SER A 362 -2.72 11.98 -9.39
CA SER A 362 -2.63 13.18 -8.56
C SER A 362 -1.20 13.43 -8.06
N SER A 363 -0.21 12.90 -8.80
CA SER A 363 1.21 12.91 -8.46
C SER A 363 1.91 14.27 -8.56
N TRP A 364 1.23 15.30 -9.08
CA TRP A 364 1.83 16.59 -9.43
C TRP A 364 1.47 17.74 -8.47
N ILE A 365 0.60 17.50 -7.48
CA ILE A 365 0.06 18.56 -6.60
C ILE A 365 1.16 19.35 -5.86
N ASN A 366 2.33 18.74 -5.65
CA ASN A 366 3.48 19.34 -4.97
C ASN A 366 4.45 20.10 -5.89
N ASP A 367 4.36 19.96 -7.21
CA ASP A 367 5.35 20.50 -8.17
C ASP A 367 5.45 22.04 -8.06
N ALA A 368 4.30 22.71 -8.08
CA ALA A 368 4.23 24.18 -7.95
C ALA A 368 4.74 24.65 -6.59
N LYS A 369 4.59 23.85 -5.53
CA LYS A 369 5.12 24.16 -4.20
C LYS A 369 6.64 24.08 -4.17
N ALA A 370 7.23 23.09 -4.83
CA ALA A 370 8.68 22.97 -5.00
C ALA A 370 9.27 24.17 -5.75
N ALA A 371 8.54 24.74 -6.72
CA ALA A 371 9.01 25.92 -7.47
C ALA A 371 8.82 27.25 -6.71
N ARG A 372 7.81 27.37 -5.84
CA ARG A 372 7.46 28.65 -5.18
C ARG A 372 8.28 28.96 -3.93
N GLN A 373 8.78 27.94 -3.22
CA GLN A 373 9.42 28.12 -1.92
C GLN A 373 10.94 28.24 -2.11
N ALA A 374 11.58 29.27 -1.54
CA ALA A 374 13.00 29.55 -1.76
C ALA A 374 13.91 28.33 -1.55
N GLY A 375 13.92 27.73 -0.35
CA GLY A 375 14.73 26.53 -0.08
C GLY A 375 14.42 25.33 -0.99
N PRO A 376 13.15 24.92 -1.15
CA PRO A 376 12.79 23.88 -2.10
C PRO A 376 13.18 24.19 -3.56
N ARG A 377 13.15 25.45 -3.99
CA ARG A 377 13.52 25.84 -5.36
C ARG A 377 15.02 25.64 -5.60
N GLU A 378 15.84 26.08 -4.64
CA GLU A 378 17.30 25.92 -4.68
C GLU A 378 17.67 24.43 -4.83
N VAL A 379 17.04 23.56 -4.03
CA VAL A 379 17.36 22.12 -4.00
C VAL A 379 16.69 21.33 -5.12
N CYS A 380 15.45 21.65 -5.48
CA CYS A 380 14.73 20.88 -6.51
C CYS A 380 15.13 21.29 -7.93
N TYR A 381 15.54 22.53 -8.14
CA TYR A 381 15.77 23.09 -9.48
C TYR A 381 17.15 23.69 -9.69
N LYS A 382 18.13 23.40 -8.82
CA LYS A 382 19.52 23.89 -8.94
C LYS A 382 19.57 25.40 -9.21
N ASP A 383 18.83 26.16 -8.41
CA ASP A 383 18.70 27.62 -8.51
C ASP A 383 18.14 28.16 -9.83
N ALA A 384 17.53 27.32 -10.68
CA ALA A 384 16.93 27.78 -11.92
C ALA A 384 15.80 28.80 -11.67
N ASP A 385 15.68 29.77 -12.59
CA ASP A 385 14.59 30.76 -12.59
C ASP A 385 13.28 30.11 -13.06
N ILE A 386 12.68 29.36 -12.12
CA ILE A 386 11.41 28.65 -12.31
C ILE A 386 10.38 29.13 -11.30
N ASP A 387 9.27 29.67 -11.81
CA ASP A 387 8.10 29.99 -11.02
C ASP A 387 7.08 28.83 -11.05
N ALA A 388 5.99 28.97 -10.30
CA ALA A 388 4.94 27.97 -10.26
C ALA A 388 4.34 27.66 -11.65
N LEU A 389 4.14 28.67 -12.50
CA LEU A 389 3.52 28.48 -13.82
C LEU A 389 4.49 27.80 -14.79
N ARG A 390 5.77 28.18 -14.79
CA ARG A 390 6.83 27.53 -15.57
C ARG A 390 7.04 26.08 -15.13
N SER A 391 6.86 25.77 -13.83
CA SER A 391 6.93 24.38 -13.34
C SER A 391 5.91 23.44 -13.99
N THR A 392 4.81 23.97 -14.56
CA THR A 392 3.84 23.15 -15.30
C THR A 392 4.43 22.49 -16.55
N ASN A 393 5.53 23.01 -17.11
CA ASN A 393 6.26 22.36 -18.20
C ASN A 393 6.93 21.06 -17.72
N VAL A 394 7.55 21.08 -16.54
CA VAL A 394 8.14 19.91 -15.88
C VAL A 394 7.03 18.92 -15.53
N THR A 395 5.96 19.38 -14.90
CA THR A 395 4.77 18.57 -14.57
C THR A 395 4.22 17.84 -15.80
N ALA A 396 3.95 18.56 -16.89
CA ALA A 396 3.37 17.99 -18.09
C ALA A 396 4.31 16.96 -18.73
N ALA A 397 5.62 17.22 -18.79
CA ALA A 397 6.61 16.27 -19.31
C ALA A 397 6.60 14.95 -18.51
N ASN A 398 6.54 15.03 -17.18
CA ASN A 398 6.50 13.87 -16.30
C ASN A 398 5.19 13.09 -16.40
N LEU A 399 4.05 13.79 -16.40
CA LEU A 399 2.74 13.16 -16.57
C LEU A 399 2.66 12.42 -17.91
N LYS A 400 3.07 13.05 -19.02
CA LYS A 400 3.12 12.39 -20.34
C LYS A 400 3.98 11.14 -20.33
N ARG A 401 5.17 11.20 -19.70
CA ARG A 401 6.04 10.03 -19.59
C ARG A 401 5.37 8.88 -18.84
N LEU A 402 4.71 9.17 -17.71
CA LEU A 402 4.00 8.15 -16.93
C LEU A 402 2.78 7.59 -17.69
N ILE A 403 1.97 8.47 -18.29
CA ILE A 403 0.81 8.11 -19.11
C ILE A 403 1.23 7.14 -20.22
N ARG A 404 2.24 7.51 -21.01
CA ARG A 404 2.75 6.68 -22.10
C ARG A 404 3.31 5.34 -21.62
N LYS A 405 3.93 5.29 -20.44
CA LYS A 405 4.38 4.03 -19.83
C LYS A 405 3.19 3.12 -19.46
N ILE A 406 2.12 3.68 -18.89
CA ILE A 406 0.90 2.92 -18.59
C ILE A 406 0.25 2.43 -19.89
N HIS A 407 0.10 3.30 -20.89
CA HIS A 407 -0.48 2.91 -22.19
C HIS A 407 0.38 1.94 -22.98
N ALA A 408 1.70 1.94 -22.79
CA ALA A 408 2.57 0.91 -23.36
C ALA A 408 2.32 -0.48 -22.76
N GLN A 409 1.78 -0.56 -21.54
CA GLN A 409 1.34 -1.83 -20.94
C GLN A 409 -0.09 -2.19 -21.36
N ASN A 410 -0.98 -1.20 -21.43
CA ASN A 410 -2.34 -1.37 -21.92
C ASN A 410 -2.92 -0.03 -22.43
N PRO A 411 -3.12 0.14 -23.75
CA PRO A 411 -3.61 1.39 -24.32
C PRO A 411 -5.08 1.68 -24.00
N HIS A 412 -5.83 0.71 -23.48
CA HIS A 412 -7.25 0.87 -23.13
C HIS A 412 -7.48 1.47 -21.74
N VAL A 413 -6.45 1.52 -20.89
CA VAL A 413 -6.53 2.13 -19.56
C VAL A 413 -6.87 3.61 -19.71
N LYS A 414 -7.96 4.05 -19.08
CA LYS A 414 -8.28 5.48 -19.01
C LYS A 414 -7.43 6.14 -17.95
N ILE A 415 -6.87 7.31 -18.26
CA ILE A 415 -6.11 8.10 -17.30
C ILE A 415 -6.92 9.33 -16.94
N VAL A 416 -7.19 9.52 -15.65
CA VAL A 416 -7.82 10.74 -15.14
C VAL A 416 -6.77 11.53 -14.36
N VAL A 417 -6.36 12.69 -14.85
CA VAL A 417 -5.46 13.58 -14.12
C VAL A 417 -6.29 14.51 -13.24
N LEU A 418 -6.07 14.42 -11.94
CA LEU A 418 -6.82 15.19 -10.95
C LEU A 418 -6.27 16.62 -10.87
N ALA A 419 -7.16 17.60 -10.90
CA ALA A 419 -6.81 18.99 -10.69
C ALA A 419 -6.17 19.22 -9.31
N ARG A 420 -5.33 20.26 -9.21
CA ARG A 420 -4.80 20.75 -7.95
C ARG A 420 -5.85 21.63 -7.27
N TYR A 421 -6.08 21.39 -5.99
CA TYR A 421 -6.93 22.24 -5.16
C TYR A 421 -6.20 23.51 -4.69
N ALA A 422 -6.97 24.53 -4.31
CA ALA A 422 -6.42 25.80 -3.79
C ALA A 422 -5.66 25.62 -2.47
N ASP A 423 -4.75 26.54 -2.14
CA ASP A 423 -4.12 26.54 -0.81
C ASP A 423 -5.17 26.93 0.25
N THR A 424 -4.93 26.63 1.53
CA THR A 424 -5.84 27.01 2.62
C THR A 424 -5.68 28.48 3.06
N ARG A 425 -6.77 29.10 3.50
CA ARG A 425 -6.86 30.34 4.27
C ARG A 425 -7.46 30.01 5.63
N GLN A 426 -6.94 30.61 6.71
CA GLN A 426 -7.46 30.40 8.07
C GLN A 426 -7.59 28.90 8.43
N ILE A 427 -6.67 28.07 7.93
CA ILE A 427 -6.55 26.65 8.24
C ILE A 427 -7.60 25.76 7.55
N VAL A 428 -8.87 26.17 7.49
CA VAL A 428 -9.99 25.30 7.09
C VAL A 428 -10.72 25.71 5.79
N TYR A 429 -10.48 26.92 5.26
CA TYR A 429 -11.19 27.45 4.09
C TYR A 429 -10.28 27.54 2.86
N PRO A 430 -10.80 27.46 1.62
CA PRO A 430 -10.00 27.78 0.44
C PRO A 430 -9.49 29.22 0.44
N SER A 431 -8.25 29.40 -0.03
CA SER A 431 -7.63 30.72 -0.14
C SER A 431 -7.97 31.36 -1.48
N GLU A 432 -8.90 32.33 -1.43
CA GLU A 432 -9.26 33.22 -2.55
C GLU A 432 -8.03 33.83 -3.23
N ARG A 433 -7.01 34.20 -2.44
CA ARG A 433 -5.76 34.78 -2.95
C ARG A 433 -5.00 33.82 -3.88
N THR A 434 -5.09 32.52 -3.64
CA THR A 434 -4.37 31.51 -4.44
C THR A 434 -5.19 30.91 -5.55
N LEU A 435 -6.52 31.09 -5.52
CA LEU A 435 -7.44 30.47 -6.47
C LEU A 435 -7.13 30.85 -7.95
N PRO A 436 -6.86 32.13 -8.30
CA PRO A 436 -6.51 32.48 -9.68
C PRO A 436 -5.24 31.76 -10.17
N LEU A 437 -4.21 31.69 -9.32
CA LEU A 437 -2.98 30.97 -9.65
C LEU A 437 -3.24 29.47 -9.82
N VAL A 438 -4.02 28.85 -8.93
CA VAL A 438 -4.33 27.42 -8.99
C VAL A 438 -5.10 27.08 -10.28
N ARG A 439 -6.10 27.88 -10.66
CA ARG A 439 -6.81 27.72 -11.93
C ARG A 439 -5.87 27.85 -13.13
N ALA A 440 -4.98 28.85 -13.13
CA ALA A 440 -3.98 29.01 -14.18
C ALA A 440 -3.02 27.80 -14.26
N LEU A 441 -2.63 27.23 -13.13
CA LEU A 441 -1.81 26.01 -13.08
C LEU A 441 -2.56 24.80 -13.66
N ASN A 442 -3.81 24.58 -13.24
CA ASN A 442 -4.66 23.48 -13.72
C ASN A 442 -4.86 23.56 -15.23
N GLU A 443 -5.24 24.73 -15.75
CA GLU A 443 -5.43 24.96 -17.18
C GLU A 443 -4.12 24.78 -17.97
N ALA A 444 -3.00 25.27 -17.42
CA ALA A 444 -1.69 25.10 -18.03
C ALA A 444 -1.20 23.65 -18.07
N VAL A 445 -1.59 22.80 -17.11
CA VAL A 445 -1.30 21.36 -17.15
C VAL A 445 -2.25 20.64 -18.11
N LYS A 446 -3.56 20.88 -17.97
CA LYS A 446 -4.63 20.31 -18.81
C LYS A 446 -4.36 20.51 -20.30
N SER A 447 -4.13 21.76 -20.71
CA SER A 447 -3.84 22.12 -22.11
C SER A 447 -2.61 21.41 -22.68
N LYS A 448 -1.62 21.08 -21.83
CA LYS A 448 -0.40 20.38 -22.27
C LYS A 448 -0.58 18.88 -22.38
N ILE A 449 -1.46 18.25 -21.60
CA ILE A 449 -1.62 16.78 -21.56
C ILE A 449 -2.82 16.26 -22.34
N GLN A 450 -3.79 17.11 -22.70
CA GLN A 450 -5.02 16.71 -23.40
C GLN A 450 -4.81 16.00 -24.76
N GLY A 451 -3.61 16.08 -25.33
CA GLY A 451 -3.25 15.34 -26.55
C GLY A 451 -2.83 13.89 -26.33
N GLU A 452 -2.67 13.43 -25.09
CA GLU A 452 -2.39 12.02 -24.81
C GLU A 452 -3.68 11.19 -24.96
N PRO A 453 -3.61 10.00 -25.59
CA PRO A 453 -4.80 9.17 -25.82
C PRO A 453 -5.44 8.74 -24.50
N ASN A 454 -6.76 8.53 -24.49
CA ASN A 454 -7.50 8.04 -23.31
C ASN A 454 -7.16 8.79 -22.00
N THR A 455 -6.86 10.09 -22.10
CA THR A 455 -6.46 10.93 -20.97
C THR A 455 -7.48 12.05 -20.77
N TYR A 456 -7.96 12.17 -19.54
CA TYR A 456 -9.00 13.09 -19.09
C TYR A 456 -8.44 13.94 -17.96
N PHE A 457 -9.04 15.11 -17.74
CA PHE A 457 -8.65 16.02 -16.66
C PHE A 457 -9.88 16.28 -15.77
N ALA A 458 -9.82 15.82 -14.52
CA ALA A 458 -10.88 16.01 -13.54
C ALA A 458 -10.75 17.39 -12.90
N ASP A 459 -11.45 18.36 -13.48
CA ASP A 459 -11.50 19.74 -13.04
C ASP A 459 -12.45 19.91 -11.84
N PHE A 460 -12.08 20.77 -10.89
CA PHE A 460 -12.95 21.11 -9.76
C PHE A 460 -12.46 22.35 -9.04
N ASP A 461 -13.39 23.01 -8.35
CA ASP A 461 -13.11 24.11 -7.43
C ASP A 461 -13.74 23.82 -6.07
N PHE A 462 -13.13 24.36 -5.02
CA PHE A 462 -13.71 24.33 -3.68
C PHE A 462 -14.53 25.59 -3.40
N PRO A 463 -15.72 25.47 -2.79
CA PRO A 463 -16.50 26.62 -2.36
C PRO A 463 -15.74 27.42 -1.29
N LEU A 464 -15.56 28.72 -1.53
CA LEU A 464 -14.69 29.62 -0.75
C LEU A 464 -15.10 29.77 0.72
N ASN A 465 -16.39 29.67 1.00
CA ASN A 465 -16.97 29.91 2.33
C ASN A 465 -17.28 28.60 3.09
N GLU A 466 -16.80 27.47 2.59
CA GLU A 466 -17.02 26.17 3.20
C GLU A 466 -15.75 25.64 3.86
N ASN A 467 -15.91 24.93 4.98
CA ASN A 467 -14.82 24.18 5.57
C ASN A 467 -14.46 23.02 4.65
N MET A 468 -13.30 23.12 4.00
CA MET A 468 -12.83 22.17 2.98
C MET A 468 -11.52 21.49 3.35
N PHE A 469 -10.83 21.90 4.43
CA PHE A 469 -9.50 21.38 4.81
C PHE A 469 -9.50 20.73 6.21
N GLN A 470 -8.60 19.77 6.39
CA GLN A 470 -8.42 19.03 7.64
C GLN A 470 -7.82 19.94 8.73
N THR A 471 -8.20 19.70 9.98
CA THR A 471 -7.55 20.35 11.13
C THR A 471 -6.20 19.74 11.46
N LEU A 472 -6.04 18.42 11.26
CA LEU A 472 -4.79 17.67 11.51
C LEU A 472 -3.68 18.01 10.51
N SER A 473 -4.05 18.18 9.24
CA SER A 473 -3.11 18.56 8.17
C SER A 473 -3.72 19.65 7.32
N LYS A 474 -3.40 20.89 7.68
CA LYS A 474 -4.02 22.13 7.17
C LYS A 474 -3.93 22.31 5.65
N VAL A 475 -3.10 21.52 4.97
CA VAL A 475 -2.88 21.56 3.52
C VAL A 475 -3.60 20.45 2.76
N HIS A 476 -4.32 19.57 3.47
CA HIS A 476 -5.09 18.48 2.86
C HIS A 476 -6.59 18.77 3.01
N PRO A 477 -7.37 18.57 1.94
CA PRO A 477 -8.81 18.56 2.01
C PRO A 477 -9.38 17.60 3.08
N ASN A 478 -10.46 18.04 3.73
CA ASN A 478 -11.26 17.24 4.66
C ASN A 478 -12.22 16.32 3.89
N CYS A 479 -13.11 15.62 4.58
CA CYS A 479 -14.08 14.70 3.99
C CYS A 479 -14.96 15.34 2.92
N ARG A 480 -15.32 16.62 3.08
CA ARG A 480 -16.12 17.36 2.10
C ARG A 480 -15.30 17.67 0.85
N GLY A 481 -14.05 18.11 1.03
CA GLY A 481 -13.12 18.32 -0.08
C GLY A 481 -12.77 17.03 -0.82
N ASP A 482 -12.53 15.95 -0.08
CA ASP A 482 -12.32 14.61 -0.63
C ASP A 482 -13.53 14.14 -1.43
N LYS A 483 -14.75 14.47 -0.99
CA LYS A 483 -15.98 14.17 -1.73
C LYS A 483 -16.05 14.91 -3.07
N VAL A 484 -15.71 16.21 -3.08
CA VAL A 484 -15.64 17.01 -4.31
C VAL A 484 -14.63 16.40 -5.29
N MET A 485 -13.45 16.01 -4.80
CA MET A 485 -12.42 15.36 -5.60
C MET A 485 -12.88 14.00 -6.17
N ALA A 486 -13.59 13.19 -5.37
CA ALA A 486 -14.12 11.91 -5.84
C ALA A 486 -15.22 12.11 -6.90
N THR A 487 -16.12 13.06 -6.68
CA THR A 487 -17.18 13.39 -7.64
C THR A 487 -16.62 13.89 -8.97
N SER A 488 -15.59 14.75 -8.96
CA SER A 488 -15.00 15.24 -10.21
C SER A 488 -14.32 14.15 -11.04
N VAL A 489 -13.86 13.07 -10.41
CA VAL A 489 -13.34 11.89 -11.12
C VAL A 489 -14.45 11.07 -11.77
N ILE A 490 -15.66 11.06 -11.20
CA ILE A 490 -16.83 10.39 -11.80
C ILE A 490 -17.36 11.18 -13.00
N GLU A 491 -17.30 12.51 -12.92
CA GLU A 491 -17.77 13.40 -13.97
C GLU A 491 -16.82 13.46 -15.19
N ALA A 492 -15.52 13.22 -14.98
CA ALA A 492 -14.47 13.25 -16.00
C ALA A 492 -14.30 11.90 -16.72
#